data_AF-A0A1I4H602-F1
#
_entry.id   AF-A0A1I4H602-F1
#
_cell.length_a   1.000
_cell.length_b   1.000
_cell.length_c   1.000
_cell.angle_alpha   90.00
_cell.angle_beta   90.00
_cell.angle_gamma   90.00
#
_symmetry.space_group_name_H-M   'P 1'
#
loop_
_entity.id
_entity.type
_entity.pdbx_description
1 polymer ?
#
loop_
_entity_poly.entity_id
_entity_poly.type
_entity_poly.pdbx_seq_one_letter_code
_entity_poly.pdbx_strand_id
1 'polypeptide(L)'
;MKKKRIFLTLLFTVITLFALFAFPKKSFAQQVGIDDQAGLLTGPTQSLEQEAQLLANQTKAGIFVVTTMDNTESPKDFAVNYLAQKVGQGNNGIVLMINMSQRKLYIWATGNLKHYITSSRIESILDVVQPQLSDGNYQQAIESFYAQVTHYYEQGIPGGRKYTVDPQTGAVTFHRSFRLAYILIAVILALISAGAFVIILVSRYQLKMGAHWNYGYQENGKLNLSKQSDTLVNSFITTRRIPRNNNSSGGSFSGGGGSGGERSF
;
A
#
# COMPACT_ATOMS: atom_id res chain seq x y z
N MET A 1 -38.39 -7.07 -12.89
CA MET A 1 -37.89 -6.39 -11.66
C MET A 1 -36.36 -6.41 -11.51
N LYS A 2 -35.65 -7.51 -11.82
CA LYS A 2 -34.18 -7.63 -11.66
C LYS A 2 -33.36 -6.64 -12.53
N LYS A 3 -33.73 -6.43 -13.80
CA LYS A 3 -33.04 -5.49 -14.72
C LYS A 3 -33.06 -4.03 -14.26
N LYS A 4 -34.18 -3.57 -13.66
CA LYS A 4 -34.32 -2.21 -13.11
C LYS A 4 -33.45 -1.99 -11.86
N ARG A 5 -33.26 -3.02 -11.03
CA ARG A 5 -32.38 -2.96 -9.86
C ARG A 5 -30.91 -2.89 -10.25
N ILE A 6 -30.49 -3.64 -11.28
CA ILE A 6 -29.11 -3.62 -11.82
C ILE A 6 -28.79 -2.26 -12.43
N PHE A 7 -29.72 -1.68 -13.20
CA PHE A 7 -29.54 -0.34 -13.78
C PHE A 7 -29.43 0.74 -12.69
N LEU A 8 -30.26 0.65 -11.64
CA LEU A 8 -30.23 1.59 -10.52
C LEU A 8 -28.92 1.51 -9.73
N THR A 9 -28.40 0.30 -9.49
CA THR A 9 -27.10 0.13 -8.82
C THR A 9 -25.95 0.67 -9.66
N LEU A 10 -26.01 0.50 -10.99
CA LEU A 10 -24.95 0.97 -11.90
C LEU A 10 -24.99 2.49 -12.08
N LEU A 11 -26.18 3.09 -12.07
CA LEU A 11 -26.35 4.54 -12.04
C LEU A 11 -25.80 5.14 -10.74
N PHE A 12 -26.08 4.49 -9.60
CA PHE A 12 -25.61 4.95 -8.29
C PHE A 12 -24.07 4.89 -8.17
N THR A 13 -23.42 3.85 -8.71
CA THR A 13 -21.96 3.74 -8.73
C THR A 13 -21.30 4.76 -9.65
N VAL A 14 -21.90 5.06 -10.81
CA VAL A 14 -21.37 6.09 -11.72
C VAL A 14 -21.51 7.49 -11.11
N ILE A 15 -22.62 7.79 -10.44
CA ILE A 15 -22.84 9.07 -9.75
C ILE A 15 -21.88 9.24 -8.58
N THR A 16 -21.66 8.19 -7.77
CA THR A 16 -20.68 8.25 -6.67
C THR A 16 -19.24 8.40 -7.17
N LEU A 17 -18.90 7.77 -8.30
CA LEU A 17 -17.58 7.94 -8.93
C LEU A 17 -17.40 9.36 -9.49
N PHE A 18 -18.44 9.95 -10.07
CA PHE A 18 -18.39 11.33 -10.58
C PHE A 18 -18.32 12.37 -9.46
N ALA A 19 -19.04 12.14 -8.36
CA ALA A 19 -19.02 13.02 -7.17
C ALA A 19 -17.64 13.08 -6.50
N LEU A 20 -16.82 12.02 -6.58
CA LEU A 20 -15.45 12.01 -6.06
C LEU A 20 -14.49 12.92 -6.85
N PHE A 21 -14.80 13.26 -8.11
CA PHE A 21 -13.98 14.13 -8.96
C PHE A 21 -14.43 15.60 -8.98
N ALA A 22 -15.61 15.91 -8.44
CA ALA A 22 -16.23 17.23 -8.54
C ALA A 22 -15.84 18.22 -7.43
N PHE A 23 -14.86 17.90 -6.57
CA PHE A 23 -14.39 18.84 -5.57
C PHE A 23 -13.53 19.94 -6.20
N PRO A 24 -13.94 21.22 -6.15
CA PRO A 24 -13.10 22.32 -6.61
C PRO A 24 -11.84 22.36 -5.74
N LYS A 25 -10.67 22.17 -6.36
CA LYS A 25 -9.40 22.41 -5.67
C LYS A 25 -9.29 23.91 -5.41
N LYS A 26 -9.31 24.32 -4.14
CA LYS A 26 -9.02 25.70 -3.77
C LYS A 26 -7.56 25.99 -4.13
N SER A 27 -7.36 26.80 -5.17
CA SER A 27 -6.07 27.41 -5.45
C SER A 27 -5.91 28.59 -4.51
N PHE A 28 -5.02 28.49 -3.53
CA PHE A 28 -4.64 29.64 -2.72
C PHE A 28 -3.78 30.56 -3.58
N ALA A 29 -4.12 31.85 -3.62
CA ALA A 29 -3.28 32.87 -4.24
C ALA A 29 -1.94 32.92 -3.50
N GLN A 30 -0.85 33.18 -4.22
CA GLN A 30 0.46 33.38 -3.63
C GLN A 30 0.42 34.59 -2.70
N GLN A 31 0.68 34.36 -1.42
CA GLN A 31 0.71 35.40 -0.40
C GLN A 31 2.14 35.65 0.03
N VAL A 32 2.49 36.92 0.17
CA VAL A 32 3.75 37.36 0.77
C VAL A 32 3.44 38.20 1.99
N GLY A 33 4.35 38.22 2.96
CA GLY A 33 4.19 39.05 4.13
C GLY A 33 5.44 39.14 4.98
N ILE A 34 5.70 40.34 5.47
CA ILE A 34 6.75 40.62 6.44
C ILE A 34 6.05 41.12 7.70
N ASP A 35 6.21 40.39 8.79
CA ASP A 35 5.61 40.69 10.08
C ASP A 35 6.73 41.03 11.08
N ASP A 36 7.01 42.33 11.21
CA ASP A 36 8.10 42.83 12.05
C ASP A 36 7.61 43.13 13.48
N GLN A 37 7.30 42.08 14.25
CA GLN A 37 6.78 42.26 15.62
C GLN A 37 7.87 42.71 16.59
N ALA A 38 9.15 42.49 16.26
CA ALA A 38 10.28 42.89 17.08
C ALA A 38 10.85 44.28 16.72
N GLY A 39 10.31 44.95 15.70
CA GLY A 39 10.74 46.29 15.28
C GLY A 39 12.19 46.35 14.81
N LEU A 40 12.67 45.31 14.12
CA LEU A 40 14.06 45.19 13.66
C LEU A 40 14.30 45.91 12.32
N LEU A 41 13.25 46.18 11.56
CA LEU A 41 13.34 46.82 10.25
C LEU A 41 13.15 48.32 10.40
N THR A 42 14.24 49.07 10.21
CA THR A 42 14.25 50.54 10.38
C THR A 42 13.89 51.30 9.10
N GLY A 43 13.69 50.61 7.97
CA GLY A 43 13.43 51.19 6.65
C GLY A 43 12.11 50.73 6.02
N PRO A 44 11.73 51.29 4.85
CA PRO A 44 10.52 50.87 4.14
C PRO A 44 10.61 49.41 3.70
N THR A 45 9.66 48.57 4.12
CA THR A 45 9.58 47.14 3.77
C THR A 45 9.15 46.88 2.33
N GLN A 46 8.74 47.93 1.59
CA GLN A 46 8.19 47.83 0.24
C GLN A 46 9.14 47.14 -0.74
N SER A 47 10.45 47.39 -0.66
CA SER A 47 11.43 46.73 -1.52
C SER A 47 11.52 45.23 -1.23
N LEU A 48 11.54 44.85 0.04
CA LEU A 48 11.57 43.45 0.48
C LEU A 48 10.28 42.72 0.10
N GLU A 49 9.12 43.38 0.23
CA GLU A 49 7.84 42.82 -0.19
C GLU A 49 7.78 42.61 -1.72
N GLN A 50 8.33 43.54 -2.50
CA GLN A 50 8.45 43.38 -3.95
C GLN A 50 9.35 42.20 -4.31
N GLU A 51 10.50 42.06 -3.65
CA GLU A 51 11.41 40.92 -3.85
C GLU A 51 10.74 39.60 -3.46
N ALA A 52 10.06 39.57 -2.30
CA ALA A 52 9.27 38.42 -1.88
C ALA A 52 8.18 38.07 -2.91
N GLN A 53 7.52 39.08 -3.50
CA GLN A 53 6.49 38.87 -4.52
C GLN A 53 7.08 38.30 -5.82
N LEU A 54 8.25 38.76 -6.24
CA LEU A 54 8.97 38.18 -7.38
C LEU A 54 9.32 36.72 -7.11
N LEU A 55 9.86 36.43 -5.93
CA LEU A 55 10.19 35.07 -5.50
C LEU A 55 8.94 34.18 -5.41
N ALA A 56 7.83 34.69 -4.87
CA ALA A 56 6.56 33.98 -4.80
C ALA A 56 6.00 33.68 -6.19
N ASN A 57 6.12 34.61 -7.13
CA ASN A 57 5.71 34.44 -8.51
C ASN A 57 6.56 33.40 -9.25
N GLN A 58 7.87 33.34 -8.98
CA GLN A 58 8.80 32.37 -9.56
C GLN A 58 8.58 30.97 -8.97
N THR A 59 8.48 30.86 -7.65
CA THR A 59 8.41 29.56 -6.95
C THR A 59 7.00 29.00 -6.81
N LYS A 60 5.97 29.83 -7.07
CA LYS A 60 4.56 29.56 -6.77
C LYS A 60 4.32 29.21 -5.30
N ALA A 61 5.15 29.73 -4.39
CA ALA A 61 5.09 29.50 -2.96
C ALA A 61 4.77 30.81 -2.22
N GLY A 62 4.09 30.72 -1.08
CA GLY A 62 3.97 31.86 -0.18
C GLY A 62 5.30 32.14 0.54
N ILE A 63 5.73 33.39 0.55
CA ILE A 63 7.03 33.79 1.14
C ILE A 63 6.77 34.68 2.34
N PHE A 64 7.20 34.24 3.52
CA PHE A 64 6.97 34.99 4.75
C PHE A 64 8.26 35.23 5.54
N VAL A 65 8.30 36.39 6.20
CA VAL A 65 9.31 36.72 7.20
C VAL A 65 8.58 37.17 8.44
N VAL A 66 8.98 36.66 9.60
CA VAL A 66 8.42 37.08 10.88
C VAL A 66 9.55 37.32 11.88
N THR A 67 9.56 38.50 12.48
CA THR A 67 10.41 38.80 13.64
C THR A 67 9.52 38.78 14.88
N THR A 68 9.99 38.20 15.97
CA THR A 68 9.18 38.12 17.20
C THR A 68 10.03 38.20 18.46
N MET A 69 9.41 38.71 19.52
CA MET A 69 9.93 38.73 20.89
C MET A 69 9.25 37.65 21.76
N ASP A 70 8.28 36.92 21.23
CA ASP A 70 7.55 35.90 21.96
C ASP A 70 8.44 34.67 22.26
N ASN A 71 8.35 34.11 23.45
CA ASN A 71 9.08 32.93 23.89
C ASN A 71 8.17 31.82 24.44
N THR A 72 6.85 31.93 24.24
CA THR A 72 5.84 31.01 24.80
C THR A 72 5.91 29.60 24.22
N GLU A 73 6.26 29.47 22.94
CA GLU A 73 6.39 28.17 22.25
C GLU A 73 7.81 27.95 21.70
N SER A 74 8.08 26.73 21.21
CA SER A 74 9.36 26.43 20.57
C SER A 74 9.44 27.17 19.22
N PRO A 75 10.62 27.66 18.79
CA PRO A 75 10.74 28.38 17.51
C PRO A 75 10.27 27.52 16.33
N LYS A 76 10.55 26.22 16.38
CA LYS A 76 10.06 25.30 15.36
C LYS A 76 8.54 25.30 15.29
N ASP A 77 7.86 25.15 16.43
CA ASP A 77 6.40 25.08 16.47
C ASP A 77 5.78 26.40 16.04
N PHE A 78 6.34 27.54 16.47
CA PHE A 78 5.94 28.86 16.01
C PHE A 78 6.02 28.98 14.48
N ALA A 79 7.17 28.67 13.87
CA ALA A 79 7.33 28.78 12.41
C ALA A 79 6.36 27.88 11.64
N VAL A 80 6.15 26.65 12.13
CA VAL A 80 5.22 25.69 11.53
C VAL A 80 3.79 26.22 11.61
N ASN A 81 3.37 26.67 12.79
CA ASN A 81 2.02 27.18 13.05
C ASN A 81 1.76 28.47 12.26
N TYR A 82 2.71 29.40 12.26
CA TYR A 82 2.65 30.65 11.52
C TYR A 82 2.46 30.39 10.02
N LEU A 83 3.33 29.58 9.42
CA LEU A 83 3.23 29.29 7.98
C LEU A 83 1.91 28.57 7.65
N ALA A 84 1.49 27.61 8.48
CA ALA A 84 0.23 26.91 8.30
C ALA A 84 -0.99 27.84 8.38
N GLN A 85 -0.97 28.87 9.23
CA GLN A 85 -2.04 29.87 9.29
C GLN A 85 -2.08 30.77 8.05
N LYS A 86 -0.93 31.12 7.49
CA LYS A 86 -0.83 31.98 6.30
C LYS A 86 -1.21 31.25 5.01
N VAL A 87 -0.54 30.14 4.71
CA VAL A 87 -0.74 29.43 3.43
C VAL A 87 -1.73 28.28 3.52
N GLY A 88 -2.10 27.81 4.72
CA GLY A 88 -2.83 26.57 4.94
C GLY A 88 -1.90 25.36 5.13
N GLN A 89 -2.32 24.39 5.94
CA GLN A 89 -1.49 23.22 6.24
C GLN A 89 -1.10 22.45 4.97
N GLY A 90 0.21 22.24 4.79
CA GLY A 90 0.77 21.47 3.68
C GLY A 90 0.85 22.20 2.34
N ASN A 91 0.36 23.44 2.24
CA ASN A 91 0.45 24.25 1.03
C ASN A 91 1.88 24.77 0.79
N ASN A 92 2.13 25.21 -0.44
CA ASN A 92 3.46 25.63 -0.89
C ASN A 92 3.86 26.95 -0.24
N GLY A 93 4.93 26.94 0.56
CA GLY A 93 5.37 28.14 1.26
C GLY A 93 6.70 27.97 1.99
N ILE A 94 7.29 29.09 2.37
CA ILE A 94 8.47 29.15 3.24
C ILE A 94 8.33 30.33 4.20
N VAL A 95 8.82 30.14 5.42
CA VAL A 95 8.94 31.20 6.41
C VAL A 95 10.36 31.28 6.94
N LEU A 96 10.88 32.50 7.06
CA LEU A 96 12.05 32.84 7.87
C LEU A 96 11.54 33.44 9.18
N MET A 97 11.88 32.84 10.30
CA MET A 97 11.51 33.35 11.62
C MET A 97 12.75 33.72 12.43
N ILE A 98 12.73 34.96 12.94
CA ILE A 98 13.78 35.54 13.77
C ILE A 98 13.18 35.79 15.16
N ASN A 99 13.58 34.97 16.14
CA ASN A 99 13.18 35.14 17.53
C ASN A 99 14.29 35.83 18.32
N MET A 100 14.05 37.08 18.71
CA MET A 100 15.03 37.90 19.41
C MET A 100 15.13 37.60 20.90
N SER A 101 14.04 37.11 21.51
CA SER A 101 14.01 36.73 22.94
C SER A 101 14.85 35.49 23.20
N GLN A 102 14.70 34.47 22.36
CA GLN A 102 15.48 33.23 22.44
C GLN A 102 16.79 33.29 21.64
N ARG A 103 17.04 34.37 20.89
CA ARG A 103 18.14 34.50 19.91
C ARG A 103 18.25 33.31 18.97
N LYS A 104 17.11 32.88 18.43
CA LYS A 104 17.02 31.73 17.53
C LYS A 104 16.46 32.14 16.17
N LEU A 105 17.07 31.56 15.14
CA LEU A 105 16.62 31.65 13.76
C LEU A 105 16.03 30.29 13.36
N TYR A 106 14.93 30.29 12.62
CA TYR A 106 14.36 29.07 12.08
C TYR A 106 13.78 29.30 10.68
N ILE A 107 14.05 28.36 9.77
CA ILE A 107 13.47 28.35 8.42
C ILE A 107 12.60 27.11 8.29
N TRP A 108 11.38 27.29 7.79
CA TRP A 108 10.47 26.19 7.53
C TRP A 108 9.87 26.30 6.13
N ALA A 109 10.01 25.24 5.34
CA ALA A 109 9.47 25.14 3.98
C ALA A 109 8.46 23.98 3.88
N THR A 110 7.33 24.23 3.20
CA THR A 110 6.23 23.28 3.02
C THR A 110 5.81 23.15 1.55
N GLY A 111 4.97 22.16 1.26
CA GLY A 111 4.51 21.86 -0.09
C GLY A 111 5.65 21.44 -1.01
N ASN A 112 5.59 21.91 -2.26
CA ASN A 112 6.57 21.55 -3.29
C ASN A 112 7.95 22.15 -3.02
N LEU A 113 7.99 23.34 -2.40
CA LEU A 113 9.23 24.08 -2.15
C LEU A 113 10.18 23.32 -1.24
N LYS A 114 9.67 22.49 -0.31
CA LYS A 114 10.48 21.58 0.52
C LYS A 114 11.39 20.64 -0.30
N HIS A 115 11.01 20.32 -1.53
CA HIS A 115 11.83 19.47 -2.41
C HIS A 115 13.02 20.23 -3.02
N TYR A 116 12.86 21.53 -3.26
CA TYR A 116 13.95 22.40 -3.70
C TYR A 116 14.81 22.84 -2.51
N ILE A 117 14.18 23.20 -1.40
CA ILE A 117 14.82 23.66 -0.18
C ILE A 117 14.89 22.50 0.81
N THR A 118 15.85 21.61 0.59
CA THR A 118 16.09 20.44 1.47
C THR A 118 16.66 20.89 2.82
N SER A 119 16.59 20.03 3.85
CA SER A 119 17.17 20.33 5.16
C SER A 119 18.64 20.75 5.08
N SER A 120 19.46 20.10 4.24
CA SER A 120 20.85 20.49 4.03
C SER A 120 21.00 21.89 3.44
N ARG A 121 20.12 22.28 2.51
CA ARG A 121 20.10 23.62 1.92
C ARG A 121 19.60 24.65 2.93
N ILE A 122 18.65 24.29 3.80
CA ILE A 122 18.22 25.15 4.92
C ILE A 122 19.41 25.48 5.82
N GLU A 123 20.20 24.49 6.25
CA GLU A 123 21.41 24.75 7.05
C GLU A 123 22.37 25.70 6.33
N SER A 124 22.63 25.47 5.04
CA SER A 124 23.47 26.38 4.25
C SER A 124 22.90 27.79 4.12
N ILE A 125 21.56 27.95 4.08
CA ILE A 125 20.94 29.27 4.10
C ILE A 125 21.15 29.93 5.47
N LEU A 126 20.95 29.18 6.56
CA LEU A 126 21.16 29.67 7.92
C LEU A 126 22.61 30.13 8.12
N ASP A 127 23.59 29.40 7.60
CA ASP A 127 25.02 29.76 7.67
C ASP A 127 25.33 31.12 7.00
N VAL A 128 24.58 31.49 5.96
CA VAL A 128 24.73 32.80 5.28
C VAL A 128 24.01 33.92 6.03
N VAL A 129 22.81 33.64 6.53
CA VAL A 129 21.90 34.65 7.12
C VAL A 129 22.31 34.97 8.57
N GLN A 130 22.76 33.99 9.34
CA GLN A 130 23.05 34.14 10.77
C GLN A 130 24.16 35.18 11.08
N PRO A 131 25.29 35.24 10.34
CA PRO A 131 26.30 36.28 10.55
C PRO A 131 25.73 37.69 10.39
N GLN A 132 24.92 37.92 9.34
CA GLN A 132 24.32 39.22 9.06
C GLN A 132 23.35 39.67 10.16
N LEU A 133 22.57 38.73 10.71
CA LEU A 133 21.73 39.01 11.88
C LEU A 133 22.55 39.36 13.12
N SER A 134 23.70 38.72 13.31
CA SER A 134 24.59 38.97 14.44
C SER A 134 25.22 40.36 14.38
N ASP A 135 25.50 40.84 13.16
CA ASP A 135 26.01 42.20 12.89
C ASP A 135 24.92 43.28 12.94
N GLY A 136 23.66 42.90 13.17
CA GLY A 136 22.52 43.82 13.20
C GLY A 136 21.98 44.22 11.82
N ASN A 137 22.46 43.58 10.75
CA ASN A 137 22.06 43.86 9.36
C ASN A 137 20.81 43.04 8.97
N TYR A 138 19.68 43.28 9.65
CA TYR A 138 18.44 42.49 9.50
C TYR A 138 17.85 42.52 8.09
N GLN A 139 17.84 43.70 7.45
CA GLN A 139 17.35 43.82 6.07
C GLN A 139 18.20 42.98 5.10
N GLN A 140 19.51 43.11 5.19
CA GLN A 140 20.44 42.35 4.34
C GLN A 140 20.33 40.84 4.57
N ALA A 141 20.04 40.43 5.81
CA ALA A 141 19.79 39.03 6.15
C ALA A 141 18.56 38.46 5.43
N ILE A 142 17.49 39.26 5.32
CA ILE A 142 16.28 38.88 4.59
C ILE A 142 16.54 38.82 3.07
N GLU A 143 17.23 39.82 2.51
CA GLU A 143 17.61 39.84 1.09
C GLU A 143 18.48 38.61 0.74
N SER A 144 19.45 38.28 1.61
CA SER A 144 20.31 37.11 1.43
C SER A 144 19.52 35.80 1.53
N PHE A 145 18.52 35.73 2.42
CA PHE A 145 17.60 34.61 2.48
C PHE A 145 16.84 34.45 1.15
N TYR A 146 16.26 35.51 0.60
CA TYR A 146 15.56 35.47 -0.70
C TYR A 146 16.48 35.05 -1.83
N ALA A 147 17.69 35.61 -1.90
CA ALA A 147 18.69 35.26 -2.89
C ALA A 147 19.07 33.77 -2.84
N GLN A 148 19.28 33.21 -1.65
CA GLN A 148 19.61 31.79 -1.51
C GLN A 148 18.43 30.87 -1.87
N VAL A 149 17.20 31.24 -1.52
CA VAL A 149 16.01 30.47 -1.92
C VAL A 149 15.87 30.48 -3.45
N THR A 150 16.06 31.63 -4.10
CA THR A 150 16.09 31.74 -5.57
C THR A 150 17.16 30.84 -6.16
N HIS A 151 18.39 30.92 -5.64
CA HIS A 151 19.53 30.14 -6.12
C HIS A 151 19.24 28.63 -6.08
N TYR A 152 18.75 28.12 -4.95
CA TYR A 152 18.44 26.69 -4.83
C TYR A 152 17.21 26.25 -5.62
N TYR A 153 16.26 27.15 -5.84
CA TYR A 153 15.13 26.88 -6.71
C TYR A 153 15.59 26.71 -8.17
N GLU A 154 16.46 27.61 -8.66
CA GLU A 154 17.02 27.58 -10.01
C GLU A 154 17.93 26.37 -10.25
N GLN A 155 18.70 25.95 -9.23
CA GLN A 155 19.45 24.69 -9.28
C GLN A 155 18.55 23.45 -9.43
N GLY A 156 17.26 23.58 -9.13
CA GLY A 156 16.31 22.47 -9.16
C GLY A 156 16.40 21.55 -7.94
N ILE A 157 15.63 20.46 -8.01
CA ILE A 157 15.51 19.48 -6.92
C ILE A 157 16.76 18.59 -6.93
N PRO A 158 17.50 18.49 -5.80
CA PRO A 158 18.67 17.63 -5.73
C PRO A 158 18.25 16.15 -5.73
N GLY A 159 18.93 15.35 -6.55
CA GLY A 159 18.80 13.89 -6.58
C GLY A 159 18.32 13.34 -7.93
N GLY A 160 18.86 12.19 -8.34
CA GLY A 160 18.58 11.56 -9.64
C GLY A 160 17.17 10.95 -9.82
N ARG A 161 16.16 11.44 -9.10
CA ARG A 161 14.77 10.99 -9.26
C ARG A 161 14.17 11.68 -10.48
N LYS A 162 13.42 10.94 -11.29
CA LYS A 162 12.65 11.54 -12.39
C LYS A 162 11.43 12.27 -11.81
N TYR A 163 11.32 13.56 -12.08
CA TYR A 163 10.18 14.38 -11.68
C TYR A 163 9.72 15.25 -12.87
N THR A 164 8.46 15.64 -12.85
CA THR A 164 7.92 16.66 -13.76
C THR A 164 7.37 17.79 -12.91
N VAL A 165 7.80 19.01 -13.25
CA VAL A 165 7.32 20.24 -12.64
C VAL A 165 6.32 20.86 -13.61
N ASP A 166 5.11 21.11 -13.15
CA ASP A 166 4.13 21.89 -13.91
C ASP A 166 4.57 23.37 -13.93
N PRO A 167 4.85 23.98 -15.09
CA PRO A 167 5.27 25.37 -15.18
C PRO A 167 4.23 26.38 -14.70
N GLN A 168 2.94 26.05 -14.76
CA GLN A 168 1.87 26.97 -14.39
C GLN A 168 1.60 26.93 -12.89
N THR A 169 1.55 25.73 -12.31
CA THR A 169 1.17 25.54 -10.90
C THR A 169 2.36 25.37 -9.96
N GLY A 170 3.56 25.09 -10.47
CA GLY A 170 4.73 24.72 -9.67
C GLY A 170 4.59 23.35 -9.00
N ALA A 171 3.61 22.53 -9.41
CA ALA A 171 3.36 21.22 -8.86
C ALA A 171 4.48 20.24 -9.23
N VAL A 172 5.09 19.62 -8.21
CA VAL A 172 6.14 18.61 -8.42
C VAL A 172 5.50 17.22 -8.37
N THR A 173 5.51 16.53 -9.51
CA THR A 173 5.07 15.14 -9.59
C THR A 173 6.29 14.23 -9.75
N PHE A 174 6.46 13.31 -8.79
CA PHE A 174 7.53 12.34 -8.86
C PHE A 174 7.09 11.13 -9.68
N HIS A 175 7.83 10.84 -10.75
CA HIS A 175 7.65 9.62 -11.50
C HIS A 175 8.39 8.52 -10.80
N ARG A 176 7.65 7.73 -10.02
CA ARG A 176 8.18 6.44 -9.56
C ARG A 176 8.27 5.57 -10.80
N SER A 177 9.47 5.15 -11.16
CA SER A 177 9.66 4.21 -12.27
C SER A 177 8.93 2.91 -11.92
N PHE A 178 7.71 2.74 -12.44
CA PHE A 178 7.03 1.46 -12.45
C PHE A 178 7.83 0.55 -13.37
N ARG A 179 8.76 -0.22 -12.80
CA ARG A 179 9.42 -1.29 -13.55
C ARG A 179 8.31 -2.24 -13.99
N LEU A 180 8.28 -2.60 -15.28
CA LEU A 180 7.39 -3.65 -15.82
C LEU A 180 7.40 -4.93 -14.96
N ALA A 181 8.54 -5.21 -14.31
CA ALA A 181 8.68 -6.25 -13.31
C ALA A 181 7.62 -6.23 -12.20
N TYR A 182 7.21 -5.05 -11.70
CA TYR A 182 6.16 -4.96 -10.68
C TYR A 182 4.78 -5.32 -11.21
N ILE A 183 4.49 -5.00 -12.46
CA ILE A 183 3.25 -5.42 -13.13
C ILE A 183 3.24 -6.93 -13.29
N LEU A 184 4.36 -7.52 -13.71
CA LEU A 184 4.51 -8.97 -13.82
C LEU A 184 4.33 -9.67 -12.45
N ILE A 185 4.95 -9.15 -11.39
CA ILE A 185 4.80 -9.68 -10.03
C ILE A 185 3.34 -9.59 -9.57
N ALA A 186 2.65 -8.47 -9.85
CA ALA A 186 1.25 -8.30 -9.49
C ALA A 186 0.33 -9.28 -10.26
N VAL A 187 0.57 -9.49 -11.55
CA VAL A 187 -0.17 -10.47 -12.37
C VAL A 187 0.08 -11.90 -11.85
N ILE A 188 1.31 -12.24 -11.50
CA ILE A 188 1.65 -13.55 -10.94
C ILE A 188 0.93 -13.77 -9.59
N LEU A 189 0.95 -12.79 -8.69
CA LEU A 189 0.22 -12.86 -7.41
C LEU A 189 -1.29 -12.98 -7.61
N ALA A 190 -1.85 -12.29 -8.60
CA ALA A 190 -3.27 -12.40 -8.94
C ALA A 190 -3.62 -13.80 -9.46
N LEU A 191 -2.78 -14.39 -10.33
CA LEU A 191 -2.97 -15.75 -10.82
C LEU A 191 -2.83 -16.80 -9.71
N ILE A 192 -1.86 -16.64 -8.81
CA ILE A 192 -1.66 -17.54 -7.67
C ILE A 192 -2.90 -17.51 -6.75
N SER A 193 -3.39 -16.32 -6.41
CA SER A 193 -4.57 -16.19 -5.54
C SER A 193 -5.85 -16.72 -6.18
N ALA A 194 -6.08 -16.44 -7.47
CA ALA A 194 -7.20 -17.01 -8.23
C ALA A 194 -7.10 -18.54 -8.35
N GLY A 195 -5.90 -19.06 -8.64
CA GLY A 195 -5.65 -20.50 -8.72
C GLY A 195 -5.87 -21.20 -7.38
N ALA A 196 -5.35 -20.65 -6.28
CA ALA A 196 -5.58 -21.17 -4.94
C ALA A 196 -7.07 -21.19 -4.59
N PHE A 197 -7.82 -20.14 -4.93
CA PHE A 197 -9.27 -20.09 -4.70
C PHE A 197 -10.02 -21.20 -5.45
N VAL A 198 -9.72 -21.40 -6.73
CA VAL A 198 -10.35 -22.47 -7.53
C VAL A 198 -9.97 -23.85 -7.02
N ILE A 199 -8.70 -24.07 -6.66
CA ILE A 199 -8.23 -25.36 -6.11
C ILE A 199 -8.95 -25.68 -4.80
N ILE A 200 -9.05 -24.70 -3.88
CA ILE A 200 -9.76 -24.88 -2.61
C ILE A 200 -11.24 -25.20 -2.88
N LEU A 201 -11.88 -24.46 -3.79
CA LEU A 201 -13.29 -24.65 -4.12
C LEU A 201 -13.53 -26.05 -4.71
N VAL A 202 -12.79 -26.45 -5.74
CA VAL A 202 -12.91 -27.77 -6.38
C VAL A 202 -12.57 -28.89 -5.40
N SER A 203 -11.54 -28.74 -4.58
CA SER A 203 -11.14 -29.76 -3.61
C SER A 203 -12.19 -29.98 -2.51
N ARG A 204 -12.90 -28.91 -2.10
CA ARG A 204 -14.07 -29.00 -1.21
C ARG A 204 -15.25 -29.72 -1.88
N TYR A 205 -15.56 -29.41 -3.14
CA TYR A 205 -16.63 -30.08 -3.88
C TYR A 205 -16.31 -31.55 -4.22
N GLN A 206 -15.05 -31.89 -4.49
CA GLN A 206 -14.62 -33.26 -4.74
C GLN A 206 -14.38 -34.08 -3.47
N LEU A 207 -14.63 -33.51 -2.28
CA LEU A 207 -14.45 -34.16 -0.96
C LEU A 207 -13.01 -34.66 -0.70
N LYS A 208 -12.02 -34.23 -1.50
CA LYS A 208 -10.62 -34.68 -1.40
C LYS A 208 -9.90 -34.11 -0.19
N MET A 209 -10.37 -32.98 0.34
CA MET A 209 -9.87 -32.38 1.57
C MET A 209 -10.80 -32.71 2.73
N GLY A 210 -10.54 -33.85 3.37
CA GLY A 210 -10.92 -34.10 4.76
C GLY A 210 -12.41 -34.37 5.03
N ALA A 211 -13.16 -34.91 4.08
CA ALA A 211 -14.50 -35.41 4.36
C ALA A 211 -14.53 -36.92 4.17
N HIS A 212 -14.22 -37.68 5.23
CA HIS A 212 -14.79 -39.02 5.39
C HIS A 212 -16.30 -38.82 5.57
N TRP A 213 -17.01 -38.64 4.46
CA TRP A 213 -18.47 -38.59 4.46
C TRP A 213 -18.97 -40.00 4.79
N ASN A 214 -19.15 -40.28 6.07
CA ASN A 214 -19.72 -41.53 6.54
C ASN A 214 -21.25 -41.37 6.52
N TYR A 215 -21.92 -41.92 5.51
CA TYR A 215 -23.37 -41.93 5.48
C TYR A 215 -23.87 -42.85 6.60
N GLY A 216 -24.47 -42.27 7.65
CA GLY A 216 -25.05 -43.00 8.77
C GLY A 216 -26.23 -43.85 8.33
N TYR A 217 -25.93 -45.02 7.76
CA TYR A 217 -26.92 -45.96 7.23
C TYR A 217 -27.87 -46.49 8.32
N GLN A 218 -27.43 -46.45 9.58
CA GLN A 218 -28.25 -46.83 10.73
C GLN A 218 -29.35 -45.81 11.06
N GLU A 219 -29.11 -44.52 10.81
CA GLU A 219 -30.06 -43.46 11.15
C GLU A 219 -30.98 -43.11 9.97
N ASN A 220 -30.48 -43.22 8.74
CA ASN A 220 -31.19 -42.79 7.53
C ASN A 220 -31.67 -43.95 6.63
N GLY A 221 -31.30 -45.19 6.94
CA GLY A 221 -31.73 -46.38 6.21
C GLY A 221 -32.95 -47.04 6.85
N LYS A 222 -34.13 -46.94 6.23
CA LYS A 222 -35.28 -47.79 6.58
C LYS A 222 -35.23 -49.09 5.77
N LEU A 223 -34.68 -50.14 6.37
CA LEU A 223 -34.73 -51.50 5.84
C LEU A 223 -35.96 -52.22 6.40
N ASN A 224 -36.90 -52.58 5.54
CA ASN A 224 -38.08 -53.36 5.90
C ASN A 224 -38.00 -54.73 5.20
N LEU A 225 -37.41 -55.71 5.89
CA LEU A 225 -37.27 -57.07 5.39
C LEU A 225 -38.60 -57.81 5.60
N SER A 226 -39.41 -57.91 4.55
CA SER A 226 -40.77 -58.47 4.62
C SER A 226 -40.83 -60.00 4.51
N LYS A 227 -39.74 -60.65 4.10
CA LYS A 227 -39.73 -62.09 3.84
C LYS A 227 -38.43 -62.72 4.32
N GLN A 228 -38.54 -63.52 5.37
CA GLN A 228 -37.47 -64.39 5.86
C GLN A 228 -37.80 -65.82 5.41
N SER A 229 -36.99 -66.37 4.50
CA SER A 229 -37.09 -67.78 4.11
C SER A 229 -35.72 -68.42 4.23
N ASP A 230 -35.61 -69.40 5.12
CA ASP A 230 -34.40 -70.19 5.27
C ASP A 230 -34.57 -71.47 4.43
N THR A 231 -33.71 -71.67 3.45
CA THR A 231 -33.77 -72.86 2.56
C THR A 231 -32.48 -73.62 2.73
N LEU A 232 -32.57 -74.83 3.30
CA LEU A 232 -31.41 -75.70 3.44
C LEU A 232 -30.99 -76.20 2.06
N VAL A 233 -29.87 -75.67 1.56
CA VAL A 233 -29.45 -75.89 0.17
C VAL A 233 -28.78 -77.25 -0.03
N ASN A 234 -28.06 -77.77 0.97
CA ASN A 234 -27.44 -79.09 0.86
C ASN A 234 -27.30 -79.76 2.23
N SER A 235 -27.64 -81.05 2.27
CA SER A 235 -27.21 -81.97 3.31
C SER A 235 -26.36 -83.07 2.67
N PHE A 236 -25.15 -83.27 3.17
CA PHE A 236 -24.28 -84.34 2.71
C PHE A 236 -24.38 -85.53 3.66
N ILE A 237 -25.21 -86.50 3.31
CA ILE A 237 -25.25 -87.80 3.99
C ILE A 237 -24.30 -88.73 3.22
N THR A 238 -23.20 -89.14 3.85
CA THR A 238 -22.25 -90.08 3.23
C THR A 238 -22.54 -91.49 3.76
N THR A 239 -23.12 -92.36 2.93
CA THR A 239 -23.28 -93.78 3.22
C THR A 239 -22.22 -94.60 2.46
N ARG A 240 -21.52 -95.49 3.16
CA ARG A 240 -20.51 -96.39 2.60
C ARG A 240 -20.99 -97.83 2.64
N ARG A 241 -20.94 -98.53 1.51
CA ARG A 241 -21.10 -99.99 1.42
C ARG A 241 -19.73 -100.67 1.60
N ILE A 242 -19.65 -101.75 2.37
CA ILE A 242 -18.42 -102.53 2.59
C ILE A 242 -18.41 -103.71 1.57
N PRO A 243 -17.55 -103.71 0.54
CA PRO A 243 -17.48 -104.81 -0.44
C PRO A 243 -16.61 -105.98 0.06
N ARG A 244 -17.05 -107.22 -0.26
CA ARG A 244 -16.29 -108.47 -0.06
C ARG A 244 -15.40 -108.76 -1.27
N ASN A 245 -14.22 -109.33 -1.02
CA ASN A 245 -13.18 -109.67 -2.00
C ASN A 245 -13.56 -110.88 -2.87
N ASN A 246 -13.31 -110.80 -4.18
CA ASN A 246 -12.89 -111.94 -5.00
C ASN A 246 -11.79 -111.48 -5.96
N ASN A 247 -10.55 -111.81 -5.62
CA ASN A 247 -9.37 -111.61 -6.45
C ASN A 247 -9.39 -112.59 -7.63
N SER A 248 -9.10 -112.08 -8.83
CA SER A 248 -8.35 -112.83 -9.82
C SER A 248 -7.18 -111.98 -10.32
N SER A 249 -6.02 -112.63 -10.37
CA SER A 249 -4.73 -112.14 -10.84
C SER A 249 -4.61 -112.23 -12.36
N GLY A 250 -3.93 -111.27 -13.00
CA GLY A 250 -3.43 -111.44 -14.36
C GLY A 250 -3.05 -110.19 -15.15
N GLY A 251 -2.00 -109.47 -14.70
CA GLY A 251 -1.15 -108.57 -15.53
C GLY A 251 -1.70 -107.17 -15.84
N SER A 252 -0.91 -106.17 -16.22
CA SER A 252 0.54 -105.89 -16.14
C SER A 252 0.73 -104.45 -16.69
N PHE A 253 1.72 -103.69 -16.20
CA PHE A 253 2.23 -102.37 -16.71
C PHE A 253 1.27 -101.15 -16.64
N SER A 254 1.69 -99.87 -16.52
CA SER A 254 2.93 -99.18 -16.11
C SER A 254 2.67 -97.66 -16.17
N GLY A 255 3.38 -96.88 -15.34
CA GLY A 255 3.55 -95.42 -15.52
C GLY A 255 2.43 -94.57 -14.90
N GLY A 256 2.68 -93.46 -14.22
CA GLY A 256 3.87 -92.66 -14.02
C GLY A 256 3.42 -91.22 -13.75
N GLY A 257 4.16 -90.48 -12.94
CA GLY A 257 4.02 -89.01 -12.85
C GLY A 257 3.46 -88.50 -11.54
N GLY A 258 4.34 -87.93 -10.71
CA GLY A 258 3.98 -87.13 -9.53
C GLY A 258 4.10 -85.62 -9.77
N SER A 259 3.70 -84.84 -8.77
CA SER A 259 4.28 -83.56 -8.30
C SER A 259 3.51 -83.21 -7.01
N GLY A 260 4.09 -82.69 -5.91
CA GLY A 260 5.20 -81.77 -5.75
C GLY A 260 4.61 -80.47 -5.20
N GLY A 261 4.70 -80.26 -3.89
CA GLY A 261 4.14 -79.10 -3.19
C GLY A 261 5.19 -78.40 -2.36
N GLU A 262 5.18 -77.06 -2.39
CA GLU A 262 5.90 -76.18 -1.47
C GLU A 262 5.45 -74.73 -1.67
N ARG A 263 5.32 -73.97 -0.57
CA ARG A 263 5.96 -72.65 -0.37
C ARG A 263 5.64 -72.05 1.00
N SER A 264 6.62 -71.29 1.47
CA SER A 264 6.65 -70.41 2.63
C SER A 264 7.01 -68.97 2.20
N PHE A 265 6.67 -68.04 3.10
CA PHE A 265 6.84 -66.56 3.13
C PHE A 265 6.00 -65.72 2.16
#